data_AF-A0AAN0LTE8-F1
#
_entry.id   AF-A0AAN0LTE8-F1
#
_cell.length_a   1.000
_cell.length_b   1.000
_cell.length_c   1.000
_cell.angle_alpha   90.00
_cell.angle_beta   90.00
_cell.angle_gamma   90.00
#
_symmetry.space_group_name_H-M   'P 1'
#
loop_
_entity.id
_entity.type
_entity.pdbx_description
1 polymer ?
#
loop_
_entity_poly.entity_id
_entity_poly.type
_entity_poly.pdbx_seq_one_letter_code
_entity_poly.pdbx_strand_id
1 'polypeptide(L)'
;MSNTGEDLILAIENNSKLMQLSNCPSVPVEFSRAVYGSVQNDSGNGSVIENKGNMQSQINTALAFSGANSETEVWHFLMGSAVHHFVVVPWYKQSAPQGVVYTIFMAYEDKYKVDNYVNKKSPAPTGTKGYKKVWTTSDLSNMFSELLTSSDAWESYFGNVGKNQATKITYWKYKTTTLSSAITNVNNY
;
A
#
# COMPACT_ATOMS: atom_id res chain seq x y z
N MET A 1 5.18 -5.16 26.71
CA MET A 1 4.39 -5.72 25.58
C MET A 1 5.27 -5.67 24.34
N SER A 2 5.30 -6.73 23.55
CA SER A 2 5.99 -6.73 22.25
C SER A 2 5.14 -5.98 21.23
N ASN A 3 5.71 -5.00 20.53
CA ASN A 3 5.01 -4.29 19.46
C ASN A 3 4.54 -5.28 18.36
N THR A 4 3.33 -5.06 17.88
CA THR A 4 2.68 -5.84 16.82
C THR A 4 2.63 -5.06 15.51
N GLY A 5 2.34 -5.75 14.40
CA GLY A 5 2.09 -5.08 13.13
C GLY A 5 0.91 -4.12 13.18
N GLU A 6 -0.12 -4.46 13.96
CA GLU A 6 -1.28 -3.59 14.16
C GLU A 6 -0.91 -2.29 14.87
N ASP A 7 0.03 -2.33 15.83
CA ASP A 7 0.53 -1.12 16.51
C ASP A 7 1.23 -0.17 15.52
N LEU A 8 1.95 -0.70 14.53
CA LEU A 8 2.54 0.11 13.46
C LEU A 8 1.46 0.76 12.59
N ILE A 9 0.46 0.00 12.17
CA ILE A 9 -0.62 0.54 11.35
C ILE A 9 -1.39 1.62 12.11
N LEU A 10 -1.65 1.43 13.40
CA LEU A 10 -2.25 2.44 14.27
C LEU A 10 -1.38 3.69 14.42
N ALA A 11 -0.06 3.53 14.58
CA ALA A 11 0.86 4.66 14.65
C ALA A 11 0.83 5.49 13.35
N ILE A 12 0.78 4.82 12.19
CA ILE A 12 0.66 5.47 10.87
C ILE A 12 -0.69 6.20 10.75
N GLU A 13 -1.81 5.54 11.05
CA GLU A 13 -3.16 6.11 10.99
C GLU A 13 -3.30 7.35 11.90
N ASN A 14 -2.61 7.38 13.03
CA ASN A 14 -2.62 8.50 13.97
C ASN A 14 -1.61 9.61 13.61
N ASN A 15 -0.71 9.41 12.64
CA ASN A 15 0.25 10.43 12.24
C ASN A 15 -0.42 11.44 11.28
N SER A 16 -0.74 12.63 11.81
CA SER A 16 -1.45 13.68 11.07
C SER A 16 -0.75 14.12 9.78
N LYS A 17 0.59 14.13 9.75
CA LYS A 17 1.38 14.54 8.58
C LYS A 17 1.22 13.53 7.44
N LEU A 18 1.28 12.23 7.73
CA LEU A 18 1.01 11.18 6.76
C LEU A 18 -0.43 11.21 6.26
N MET A 19 -1.40 11.42 7.17
CA MET A 19 -2.82 11.50 6.81
C MET A 19 -3.16 12.73 5.94
N GLN A 20 -2.37 13.80 6.04
CA GLN A 20 -2.56 15.02 5.26
C GLN A 20 -1.97 14.99 3.84
N LEU A 21 -1.18 13.97 3.49
CA LEU A 21 -0.62 13.84 2.14
C LEU A 21 -1.73 13.80 1.09
N SER A 22 -1.65 14.71 0.11
CA SER A 22 -2.69 14.97 -0.89
C SER A 22 -2.27 14.67 -2.33
N ASN A 23 -1.01 14.28 -2.53
CA ASN A 23 -0.42 14.02 -3.85
C ASN A 23 0.12 12.59 -3.85
N CYS A 24 -0.20 11.82 -4.89
CA CYS A 24 0.15 10.40 -4.90
C CYS A 24 1.67 10.14 -4.92
N PRO A 25 2.51 10.91 -5.63
CA PRO A 25 3.96 10.63 -5.67
C PRO A 25 4.66 10.83 -4.32
N SER A 26 4.15 11.70 -3.43
CA SER A 26 4.71 11.87 -2.08
C SER A 26 4.45 10.68 -1.16
N VAL A 27 3.41 9.88 -1.40
CA VAL A 27 3.03 8.78 -0.52
C VAL A 27 4.19 7.80 -0.29
N PRO A 28 4.83 7.21 -1.32
CA PRO A 28 5.99 6.32 -1.11
C PRO A 28 7.18 7.00 -0.43
N VAL A 29 7.45 8.28 -0.75
CA VAL A 29 8.57 9.04 -0.17
C VAL A 29 8.36 9.30 1.32
N GLU A 30 7.19 9.78 1.70
CA GLU A 30 6.89 10.21 3.06
C GLU A 30 6.62 9.02 3.97
N PHE A 31 5.97 7.95 3.48
CA PHE A 31 5.82 6.71 4.23
C PHE A 31 7.15 6.00 4.44
N SER A 32 8.04 5.98 3.43
CA SER A 32 9.38 5.42 3.63
C SER A 32 10.17 6.24 4.65
N ARG A 33 10.13 7.58 4.56
CA ARG A 33 10.79 8.44 5.56
C ARG A 33 10.26 8.20 6.98
N ALA A 34 8.95 8.07 7.15
CA ALA A 34 8.32 7.83 8.45
C ALA A 34 8.68 6.45 9.03
N VAL A 35 8.64 5.38 8.22
CA VAL A 35 8.92 4.02 8.69
C VAL A 35 10.41 3.78 8.93
N TYR A 36 11.28 4.27 8.05
CA TYR A 36 12.72 4.01 8.10
C TYR A 36 13.56 5.11 8.77
N GLY A 37 12.93 6.23 9.15
CA GLY A 37 13.65 7.43 9.63
C GLY A 37 14.47 8.12 8.53
N SER A 38 14.37 7.65 7.29
CA SER A 38 15.11 8.12 6.11
C SER A 38 14.40 7.73 4.83
N VAL A 39 14.55 8.52 3.77
CA VAL A 39 13.95 8.21 2.47
C VAL A 39 14.59 6.93 1.92
N GLN A 40 13.75 6.00 1.48
CA GLN A 40 14.20 4.84 0.71
C GLN A 40 14.08 5.15 -0.77
N ASN A 41 15.08 4.76 -1.55
CA ASN A 41 15.08 4.98 -3.00
C ASN A 41 14.52 3.76 -3.72
N ASP A 42 13.76 4.03 -4.78
CA ASP A 42 13.39 3.03 -5.77
C ASP A 42 14.65 2.57 -6.51
N SER A 43 15.19 1.42 -6.13
CA SER A 43 16.40 0.88 -6.77
C SER A 43 16.07 0.27 -8.13
N GLY A 44 16.75 0.73 -9.19
CA GLY A 44 16.60 0.21 -10.55
C GLY A 44 15.21 0.49 -11.16
N ASN A 45 14.87 -0.24 -12.23
CA ASN A 45 13.63 -0.01 -13.00
C ASN A 45 12.34 -0.52 -12.32
N GLY A 46 12.45 -1.16 -11.15
CA GLY A 46 11.35 -1.85 -10.49
C GLY A 46 11.01 -3.19 -11.15
N SER A 47 10.19 -3.98 -10.45
CA SER A 47 9.61 -5.22 -10.98
C SER A 47 8.24 -4.93 -11.59
N VAL A 48 7.84 -5.68 -12.63
CA VAL A 48 6.62 -5.39 -13.40
C VAL A 48 5.67 -6.58 -13.41
N ILE A 49 4.38 -6.28 -13.21
CA ILE A 49 3.25 -7.18 -13.41
C ILE A 49 2.49 -6.68 -14.65
N GLU A 50 2.25 -7.56 -15.61
CA GLU A 50 1.51 -7.23 -16.84
C GLU A 50 0.36 -8.23 -17.04
N ASN A 51 -0.67 -7.81 -17.78
CA ASN A 51 -1.75 -8.69 -18.19
C ASN A 51 -1.28 -9.67 -19.30
N LYS A 52 -0.53 -10.69 -18.89
CA LYS A 52 0.05 -11.76 -19.72
C LYS A 52 -0.13 -13.12 -19.06
N GLY A 53 0.19 -14.21 -19.77
CA GLY A 53 -0.03 -15.58 -19.29
C GLY A 53 0.62 -15.95 -17.95
N ASN A 54 1.59 -15.19 -17.46
CA ASN A 54 2.26 -15.38 -16.17
C ASN A 54 1.83 -14.35 -15.09
N MET A 55 0.79 -13.55 -15.33
CA MET A 55 0.33 -12.47 -14.44
C MET A 55 0.16 -12.93 -12.99
N GLN A 56 -0.54 -14.04 -12.75
CA GLN A 56 -0.78 -14.53 -11.38
C GLN A 56 0.52 -14.91 -10.65
N SER A 57 1.50 -15.48 -11.37
CA SER A 57 2.81 -15.79 -10.80
C SER A 57 3.56 -14.51 -10.40
N GLN A 58 3.51 -13.48 -11.25
CA GLN A 58 4.09 -12.17 -10.95
C GLN A 58 3.42 -11.49 -9.75
N ILE A 59 2.08 -11.59 -9.64
CA ILE A 59 1.33 -11.12 -8.47
C ILE A 59 1.79 -11.86 -7.21
N ASN A 60 1.86 -13.19 -7.25
CA ASN A 60 2.30 -13.98 -6.09
C ASN A 60 3.72 -13.59 -5.64
N THR A 61 4.65 -13.37 -6.57
CA THR A 61 6.00 -12.86 -6.27
C THR A 61 5.96 -11.44 -5.68
N ALA A 62 5.14 -10.56 -6.24
CA ALA A 62 4.97 -9.19 -5.75
C ALA A 62 4.41 -9.17 -4.33
N LEU A 63 3.57 -10.14 -3.96
CA LEU A 63 2.95 -10.20 -2.63
C LEU A 63 3.73 -11.06 -1.62
N ALA A 64 4.82 -11.71 -2.02
CA ALA A 64 5.63 -12.49 -1.08
C ALA A 64 6.37 -11.56 -0.08
N PHE A 65 6.02 -11.65 1.20
CA PHE A 65 6.77 -11.04 2.31
C PHE A 65 7.59 -12.12 3.01
N SER A 66 8.90 -11.89 3.14
CA SER A 66 9.85 -12.87 3.70
C SER A 66 10.41 -12.46 5.07
N GLY A 67 9.96 -11.35 5.64
CA GLY A 67 10.36 -10.92 6.97
C GLY A 67 9.75 -11.77 8.08
N ALA A 68 10.36 -11.69 9.28
CA ALA A 68 9.85 -12.32 10.49
C ALA A 68 8.56 -11.65 11.00
N ASN A 69 7.86 -12.30 11.92
CA ASN A 69 6.63 -11.75 12.53
C ASN A 69 6.84 -10.42 13.27
N SER A 70 8.09 -10.11 13.63
CA SER A 70 8.52 -8.87 14.28
C SER A 70 9.02 -7.81 13.30
N GLU A 71 8.86 -8.03 12.00
CA GLU A 71 9.36 -7.17 10.92
C GLU A 71 8.24 -6.67 10.01
N THR A 72 8.57 -5.67 9.22
CA THR A 72 7.70 -5.04 8.22
C THR A 72 8.56 -4.44 7.11
N GLU A 73 7.91 -3.98 6.05
CA GLU A 73 8.49 -3.27 4.92
C GLU A 73 7.51 -2.20 4.43
N VAL A 74 7.98 -1.27 3.60
CA VAL A 74 7.11 -0.46 2.74
C VAL A 74 7.37 -0.85 1.30
N TRP A 75 6.30 -1.15 0.57
CA TRP A 75 6.35 -1.45 -0.85
C TRP A 75 5.72 -0.31 -1.63
N HIS A 76 6.44 0.20 -2.61
CA HIS A 76 5.95 1.22 -3.51
C HIS A 76 5.38 0.56 -4.76
N PHE A 77 4.14 0.91 -5.12
CA PHE A 77 3.49 0.51 -6.35
C PHE A 77 3.16 1.73 -7.21
N LEU A 78 3.41 1.58 -8.51
CA LEU A 78 3.16 2.54 -9.56
C LEU A 78 2.27 1.90 -10.64
N MET A 79 1.21 2.58 -11.05
CA MET A 79 0.24 2.06 -12.02
C MET A 79 -0.08 3.05 -13.15
N GLY A 80 -0.34 2.48 -14.34
CA GLY A 80 -1.15 3.09 -15.41
C GLY A 80 -0.50 4.22 -16.23
N SER A 81 -1.23 4.65 -17.28
CA SER A 81 -0.90 5.79 -18.15
C SER A 81 -1.10 7.14 -17.45
N ALA A 82 -2.10 7.23 -16.57
CA ALA A 82 -2.18 8.24 -15.52
C ALA A 82 -1.45 7.66 -14.30
N VAL A 83 -0.26 8.18 -14.07
CA VAL A 83 0.66 7.77 -13.01
C VAL A 83 -0.04 7.84 -11.66
N HIS A 84 -0.27 6.69 -11.03
CA HIS A 84 -0.78 6.59 -9.67
C HIS A 84 0.20 5.81 -8.80
N HIS A 85 0.54 6.40 -7.65
CA HIS A 85 1.44 5.82 -6.67
C HIS A 85 0.70 5.50 -5.38
N PHE A 86 0.98 4.35 -4.79
CA PHE A 86 0.52 3.98 -3.46
C PHE A 86 1.54 3.10 -2.77
N VAL A 87 1.36 2.93 -1.46
CA VAL A 87 2.17 2.02 -0.66
C VAL A 87 1.37 0.87 -0.11
N VAL A 88 2.04 -0.27 0.01
CA VAL A 88 1.57 -1.44 0.73
C VAL A 88 2.54 -1.73 1.87
N VAL A 89 2.01 -1.90 3.08
CA VAL A 89 2.77 -2.27 4.27
C VAL A 89 2.39 -3.69 4.67
N PRO A 90 3.24 -4.71 4.41
CA PRO A 90 3.05 -6.05 4.96
C PRO A 90 3.30 -6.09 6.47
N TRP A 91 2.52 -6.88 7.19
CA TRP A 91 2.71 -7.14 8.60
C TRP A 91 2.08 -8.46 9.04
N TYR A 92 2.52 -8.98 10.19
CA TYR A 92 1.98 -10.23 10.75
C TYR A 92 0.84 -9.94 11.73
N LYS A 93 -0.35 -10.48 11.44
CA LYS A 93 -1.52 -10.42 12.32
C LYS A 93 -1.54 -11.65 13.22
N GLN A 94 -1.60 -11.41 14.54
CA GLN A 94 -1.55 -12.46 15.55
C GLN A 94 -2.92 -13.12 15.82
N SER A 95 -4.02 -12.44 15.48
CA SER A 95 -5.40 -12.92 15.65
C SER A 95 -6.03 -13.35 14.32
N ALA A 96 -7.05 -14.22 14.33
CA ALA A 96 -7.71 -14.69 13.11
C ALA A 96 -8.25 -13.54 12.21
N PRO A 97 -8.04 -13.54 10.88
CA PRO A 97 -7.13 -14.45 10.15
C PRO A 97 -5.68 -14.18 10.54
N GLN A 98 -4.99 -15.23 11.01
CA GLN A 98 -3.59 -15.16 11.46
C GLN A 98 -2.66 -15.34 10.27
N GLY A 99 -1.56 -14.59 10.24
CA GLY A 99 -0.57 -14.67 9.17
C GLY A 99 -0.16 -13.30 8.63
N VAL A 100 0.53 -13.32 7.48
CA VAL A 100 0.87 -12.10 6.75
C VAL A 100 -0.39 -11.48 6.17
N VAL A 101 -0.58 -10.20 6.47
CA VAL A 101 -1.62 -9.34 5.93
C VAL A 101 -0.97 -8.03 5.46
N TYR A 102 -1.75 -7.20 4.78
CA TYR A 102 -1.27 -5.95 4.22
C TYR A 102 -2.19 -4.80 4.58
N THR A 103 -1.63 -3.59 4.63
CA THR A 103 -2.41 -2.35 4.67
C THR A 103 -1.95 -1.46 3.52
N ILE A 104 -2.93 -0.92 2.79
CA ILE A 104 -2.67 -0.03 1.66
C ILE A 104 -2.87 1.41 2.12
N PHE A 105 -1.98 2.31 1.72
CA PHE A 105 -2.17 3.75 1.87
C PHE A 105 -1.94 4.45 0.53
N MET A 106 -2.83 5.39 0.22
CA MET A 106 -2.80 6.13 -1.03
C MET A 106 -3.46 7.50 -0.86
N ALA A 107 -3.01 8.44 -1.68
CA ALA A 107 -3.68 9.70 -1.95
C ALA A 107 -3.85 9.80 -3.47
N TYR A 108 -4.69 10.70 -3.94
CA TYR A 108 -4.84 10.91 -5.37
C TYR A 108 -4.77 12.40 -5.67
N GLU A 109 -3.86 12.75 -6.58
CA GLU A 109 -3.52 14.14 -6.94
C GLU A 109 -4.78 14.97 -7.18
N ASP A 110 -4.90 16.11 -6.51
CA ASP A 110 -6.03 17.05 -6.63
C ASP A 110 -7.42 16.43 -6.37
N LYS A 111 -7.50 15.22 -5.81
CA LYS A 111 -8.76 14.54 -5.51
C LYS A 111 -8.95 14.31 -4.02
N TYR A 112 -8.03 13.60 -3.37
CA TYR A 112 -8.19 13.24 -1.97
C TYR A 112 -6.87 12.95 -1.27
N LYS A 113 -6.89 13.14 0.06
CA LYS A 113 -5.75 12.87 0.95
C LYS A 113 -5.77 11.43 1.45
N VAL A 114 -4.65 10.98 2.04
CA VAL A 114 -4.60 9.67 2.72
C VAL A 114 -5.71 9.54 3.77
N ASP A 115 -6.01 10.59 4.55
CA ASP A 115 -7.12 10.62 5.51
C ASP A 115 -8.46 10.24 4.87
N ASN A 116 -8.73 10.76 3.67
CA ASN A 116 -9.98 10.49 2.97
C ASN A 116 -10.06 9.01 2.57
N TYR A 117 -8.95 8.42 2.11
CA TYR A 117 -8.90 6.99 1.79
C TYR A 117 -9.14 6.14 3.04
N VAL A 118 -8.37 6.38 4.11
CA VAL A 118 -8.46 5.64 5.38
C VAL A 118 -9.86 5.74 6.00
N ASN A 119 -10.46 6.93 5.97
CA ASN A 119 -11.80 7.17 6.52
C ASN A 119 -12.94 6.95 5.52
N LYS A 120 -12.66 6.42 4.32
CA LYS A 120 -13.67 6.12 3.29
C LYS A 120 -14.55 7.32 2.95
N LYS A 121 -13.94 8.50 2.81
CA LYS A 121 -14.59 9.76 2.46
C LYS A 121 -14.44 10.06 0.98
N SER A 122 -15.54 10.35 0.30
CA SER A 122 -15.55 10.83 -1.08
C SER A 122 -14.58 12.02 -1.28
N PRO A 123 -13.84 12.11 -2.40
CA PRO A 123 -13.93 11.27 -3.60
C PRO A 123 -13.18 9.93 -3.54
N ALA A 124 -12.56 9.59 -2.41
CA ALA A 124 -11.97 8.27 -2.19
C ALA A 124 -13.05 7.17 -2.19
N PRO A 125 -12.69 5.89 -2.43
CA PRO A 125 -13.65 4.80 -2.50
C PRO A 125 -14.33 4.59 -1.14
N THR A 126 -15.66 4.63 -1.14
CA THR A 126 -16.48 4.45 0.07
C THR A 126 -17.04 3.02 0.21
N GLY A 127 -16.94 2.21 -0.86
CA GLY A 127 -17.46 0.86 -0.94
C GLY A 127 -16.54 -0.22 -0.33
N THR A 128 -16.83 -1.47 -0.67
CA THR A 128 -16.13 -2.67 -0.13
C THR A 128 -14.75 -2.90 -0.73
N LYS A 129 -14.44 -2.29 -1.88
CA LYS A 129 -13.14 -2.36 -2.57
C LYS A 129 -12.16 -1.25 -2.15
N GLY A 130 -12.61 -0.27 -1.35
CA GLY A 130 -11.75 0.79 -0.79
C GLY A 130 -10.94 0.35 0.43
N TYR A 131 -10.55 1.31 1.27
CA TYR A 131 -9.67 1.05 2.41
C TYR A 131 -10.17 -0.08 3.32
N LYS A 132 -9.22 -0.94 3.71
CA LYS A 132 -9.34 -1.91 4.78
C LYS A 132 -8.01 -1.88 5.53
N LYS A 133 -8.08 -1.96 6.86
CA LYS A 133 -6.88 -2.13 7.70
C LYS A 133 -6.17 -3.44 7.41
N VAL A 134 -6.93 -4.51 7.21
CA VAL A 134 -6.42 -5.87 6.99
C VAL A 134 -6.81 -6.32 5.58
N TRP A 135 -5.83 -6.39 4.70
CA TRP A 135 -5.93 -7.07 3.41
C TRP A 135 -5.26 -8.43 3.51
N THR A 136 -5.97 -9.49 3.15
CA THR A 136 -5.33 -10.80 2.97
C THR A 136 -4.55 -10.84 1.66
N THR A 137 -3.67 -11.83 1.50
CA THR A 137 -2.98 -12.07 0.22
C THR A 137 -3.99 -12.27 -0.92
N SER A 138 -5.12 -12.93 -0.66
CA SER A 138 -6.18 -13.10 -1.65
C SER A 138 -6.88 -11.78 -2.01
N ASP A 139 -7.17 -10.91 -1.03
CA ASP A 139 -7.77 -9.60 -1.31
C ASP A 139 -6.87 -8.77 -2.23
N LEU A 140 -5.57 -8.70 -1.90
CA LEU A 140 -4.61 -7.88 -2.64
C LEU A 140 -4.28 -8.49 -4.01
N SER A 141 -4.21 -9.82 -4.11
CA SER A 141 -4.07 -10.53 -5.39
C SER A 141 -5.26 -10.25 -6.31
N ASN A 142 -6.47 -10.29 -5.76
CA ASN A 142 -7.69 -9.99 -6.52
C ASN A 142 -7.68 -8.53 -6.99
N MET A 143 -7.32 -7.58 -6.13
CA MET A 143 -7.18 -6.17 -6.52
C MET A 143 -6.22 -5.99 -7.70
N PHE A 144 -5.03 -6.58 -7.65
CA PHE A 144 -4.05 -6.44 -8.75
C PHE A 144 -4.53 -7.08 -10.05
N SER A 145 -5.18 -8.26 -9.96
CA SER A 145 -5.77 -8.93 -11.11
C SER A 145 -6.90 -8.09 -11.73
N GLU A 146 -7.83 -7.60 -10.91
CA GLU A 146 -8.94 -6.76 -11.36
C GLU A 146 -8.44 -5.45 -11.99
N LEU A 147 -7.46 -4.78 -11.38
CA LEU A 147 -6.91 -3.53 -11.93
C LEU A 147 -6.26 -3.72 -13.32
N LEU A 148 -5.75 -4.90 -13.63
CA LEU A 148 -5.13 -5.25 -14.92
C LEU A 148 -6.13 -5.78 -15.96
N THR A 149 -7.30 -6.27 -15.53
CA THR A 149 -8.22 -7.02 -16.40
C THR A 149 -9.62 -6.40 -16.52
N SER A 150 -10.05 -5.62 -15.53
CA SER A 150 -11.42 -5.11 -15.41
C SER A 150 -11.46 -3.58 -15.56
N SER A 151 -12.31 -3.09 -16.47
CA SER A 151 -12.37 -1.67 -16.85
C SER A 151 -12.92 -0.72 -15.77
N ASP A 152 -13.62 -1.26 -14.77
CA ASP A 152 -14.27 -0.54 -13.66
C ASP A 152 -13.50 -0.68 -12.33
N ALA A 153 -12.45 -1.52 -12.30
CA ALA A 153 -11.67 -1.75 -11.09
C ALA A 153 -10.99 -0.47 -10.58
N TRP A 154 -10.52 0.39 -11.48
CA TRP A 154 -9.85 1.64 -11.11
C TRP A 154 -10.73 2.54 -10.24
N GLU A 155 -11.95 2.82 -10.69
CA GLU A 155 -12.91 3.62 -9.91
C GLU A 155 -13.34 2.91 -8.63
N SER A 156 -13.42 1.58 -8.65
CA SER A 156 -13.78 0.78 -7.47
C SER A 156 -12.72 0.84 -6.35
N TYR A 157 -11.44 0.80 -6.71
CA TYR A 157 -10.33 0.77 -5.76
C TYR A 157 -9.76 2.15 -5.43
N PHE A 158 -9.94 3.14 -6.31
CA PHE A 158 -9.40 4.49 -6.16
C PHE A 158 -10.47 5.57 -6.06
N GLY A 159 -11.76 5.22 -6.17
CA GLY A 159 -12.87 6.18 -6.03
C GLY A 159 -13.12 6.99 -7.29
N ASN A 160 -13.84 8.11 -7.16
CA ASN A 160 -14.25 8.94 -8.30
C ASN A 160 -13.08 9.83 -8.80
N VAL A 161 -12.10 9.18 -9.42
CA VAL A 161 -10.85 9.77 -9.91
C VAL A 161 -10.75 9.78 -11.44
N GLY A 162 -11.84 9.41 -12.12
CA GLY A 162 -11.91 9.19 -13.55
C GLY A 162 -11.71 7.73 -13.94
N LYS A 163 -12.11 7.40 -15.18
CA LYS A 163 -11.94 6.05 -15.73
C LYS A 163 -10.51 5.87 -16.21
N ASN A 164 -9.86 4.82 -15.75
CA ASN A 164 -8.56 4.40 -16.27
C ASN A 164 -8.41 2.88 -16.14
N GLN A 165 -7.49 2.28 -16.88
CA GLN A 165 -7.13 0.87 -16.75
C GLN A 165 -5.61 0.77 -16.61
N ALA A 166 -5.16 -0.01 -15.63
CA ALA A 166 -3.74 -0.26 -15.53
C ALA A 166 -3.31 -1.19 -16.66
N THR A 167 -2.35 -0.75 -17.46
CA THR A 167 -1.70 -1.61 -18.47
C THR A 167 -0.60 -2.46 -17.85
N LYS A 168 -0.01 -1.98 -16.76
CA LYS A 168 0.99 -2.65 -15.93
C LYS A 168 0.97 -2.10 -14.51
N ILE A 169 1.54 -2.88 -13.59
CA ILE A 169 1.87 -2.46 -12.23
C ILE A 169 3.38 -2.60 -12.06
N THR A 170 4.07 -1.50 -11.75
CA THR A 170 5.49 -1.50 -11.39
C THR A 170 5.62 -1.41 -9.88
N TYR A 171 6.55 -2.14 -9.28
CA TYR A 171 6.74 -2.11 -7.83
C TYR A 171 8.20 -2.22 -7.38
N TRP A 172 8.45 -1.67 -6.20
CA TRP A 172 9.70 -1.74 -5.46
C TRP A 172 9.41 -2.16 -4.02
N LYS A 173 10.21 -3.08 -3.49
CA LYS A 173 10.17 -3.48 -2.08
C LYS A 173 11.38 -2.89 -1.38
N TYR A 174 11.16 -2.06 -0.37
CA TYR A 174 12.24 -1.53 0.44
C TYR A 174 12.72 -2.58 1.44
N LYS A 175 13.88 -2.35 2.06
CA LYS A 175 14.49 -3.31 3.00
C LYS A 175 13.57 -3.60 4.19
N THR A 176 13.67 -4.80 4.77
CA THR A 176 13.00 -5.11 6.04
C THR A 176 13.46 -4.16 7.16
N THR A 177 12.55 -3.87 8.08
CA THR A 177 12.85 -3.18 9.34
C THR A 177 12.07 -3.83 10.48
N THR A 178 12.53 -3.67 11.71
CA THR A 178 11.82 -4.18 12.89
C THR A 178 10.60 -3.31 13.19
N LEU A 179 9.53 -3.93 13.69
CA LEU A 179 8.34 -3.21 14.15
C LEU A 179 8.66 -2.17 15.22
N SER A 180 9.58 -2.48 16.15
CA SER A 180 10.01 -1.54 17.19
C SER A 180 10.65 -0.29 16.62
N SER A 181 11.54 -0.42 15.63
CA SER A 181 12.19 0.72 14.98
C SER A 181 11.18 1.50 14.15
N ALA A 182 10.35 0.82 13.36
CA ALA A 182 9.32 1.44 12.53
C ALA A 182 8.34 2.29 13.35
N ILE A 183 7.79 1.73 14.44
CA ILE A 183 6.86 2.45 15.32
C ILE A 183 7.53 3.66 15.98
N THR A 184 8.77 3.49 16.45
CA THR A 184 9.53 4.60 17.04
C THR A 184 9.74 5.72 16.03
N ASN A 185 10.11 5.40 14.80
CA ASN A 185 10.31 6.38 13.74
C ASN A 185 9.00 7.11 13.38
N VAL A 186 7.90 6.37 13.19
CA VAL A 186 6.59 6.95 12.85
C VAL A 186 6.08 7.88 13.95
N ASN A 187 6.28 7.52 15.22
CA ASN A 187 5.90 8.36 16.35
C ASN A 187 6.73 9.64 16.47
N ASN A 188 7.95 9.64 15.92
CA ASN A 188 8.87 10.79 15.91
C ASN A 188 8.81 11.61 14.60
N TYR A 189 7.95 11.23 13.65
CA TYR A 189 7.90 11.78 12.27
C TYR A 189 6.95 12.96 12.10
#